data_AF-A0A1T2XCJ1-F1
#
_entry.id   AF-A0A1T2XCJ1-F1
#
_cell.length_a   1.000
_cell.length_b   1.000
_cell.length_c   1.000
_cell.angle_alpha   90.00
_cell.angle_beta   90.00
_cell.angle_gamma   90.00
#
_symmetry.space_group_name_H-M   'P 1'
#
loop_
_entity.id
_entity.type
_entity.pdbx_description
1 polymer ?
#
loop_
_entity_poly.entity_id
_entity_poly.type
_entity_poly.pdbx_seq_one_letter_code
_entity_poly.pdbx_strand_id
1 'polypeptide(L)'
;MEATQLIDVDIEESVIGIGGFEWKSRVSCVEKMASVCIERKVKFDEVLGAINFTSYCSNPLKMTKKQLSMLKRDVNKRVKDLQHEKMVPEVGDQVRVPKLVKNQLLGGYVQDGRNLVEAIVISQRKMTSGYHYKVKRVADGEIQEGNGHMIKEILTKRE
;
A
#
# COMPACT_ATOMS: atom_id res chain seq x y z
N MET A 1 -33.79 9.71 49.64
CA MET A 1 -33.49 8.26 49.63
C MET A 1 -33.08 7.93 48.20
N GLU A 2 -31.77 7.85 47.99
CA GLU A 2 -31.12 7.80 46.68
C GLU A 2 -31.29 6.44 46.01
N ALA A 3 -31.48 6.49 44.69
CA ALA A 3 -31.56 5.34 43.81
C ALA A 3 -30.15 4.85 43.47
N THR A 4 -29.81 3.64 43.89
CA THR A 4 -28.55 2.98 43.53
C THR A 4 -28.64 2.50 42.08
N GLN A 5 -27.92 3.17 41.18
CA GLN A 5 -27.75 2.75 39.80
C GLN A 5 -26.83 1.51 39.74
N LEU A 6 -27.33 0.43 39.13
CA LEU A 6 -26.51 -0.71 38.73
C LEU A 6 -25.70 -0.28 37.50
N ILE A 7 -24.39 -0.20 37.67
CA ILE A 7 -23.46 0.02 36.56
C ILE A 7 -23.15 -1.37 35.99
N ASP A 8 -23.71 -1.68 34.82
CA ASP A 8 -23.21 -2.76 33.98
C ASP A 8 -21.82 -2.35 33.47
N VAL A 9 -20.80 -2.66 34.25
CA VAL A 9 -19.43 -2.69 33.76
C VAL A 9 -19.25 -4.05 33.11
N ASP A 10 -19.31 -4.09 31.78
CA ASP A 10 -18.75 -5.19 30.98
C ASP A 10 -17.23 -5.21 31.25
N ILE A 11 -16.86 -5.86 32.36
CA ILE A 11 -15.49 -6.23 32.65
C ILE A 11 -15.16 -7.31 31.64
N GLU A 12 -14.39 -6.96 30.60
CA GLU A 12 -13.66 -7.93 29.80
C GLU A 12 -12.80 -8.76 30.76
N GLU A 13 -13.32 -9.91 31.16
CA GLU A 13 -12.60 -10.91 31.96
C GLU A 13 -11.39 -11.37 31.16
N SER A 14 -10.27 -10.71 31.42
CA SER A 14 -8.94 -11.21 31.14
C SER A 14 -8.69 -12.43 32.03
N VAL A 15 -9.16 -13.59 31.56
CA VAL A 15 -8.82 -14.87 32.16
C VAL A 15 -7.33 -15.10 31.92
N ILE A 16 -6.52 -14.81 32.93
CA ILE A 16 -5.11 -15.20 33.04
C ILE A 16 -5.08 -16.72 33.24
N GLY A 17 -5.30 -17.47 32.16
CA GLY A 17 -5.25 -18.92 32.11
C GLY A 17 -4.05 -19.37 31.29
N ILE A 18 -3.07 -20.00 31.95
CA ILE A 18 -1.97 -20.83 31.40
C ILE A 18 -1.75 -20.65 29.89
N GLY A 19 -1.21 -19.47 29.56
CA GLY A 19 -0.67 -19.00 28.29
C GLY A 19 -1.49 -19.29 27.04
N GLY A 20 -2.60 -18.57 26.82
CA GLY A 20 -3.21 -18.48 25.49
C GLY A 20 -2.28 -17.83 24.46
N PHE A 21 -2.69 -17.85 23.18
CA PHE A 21 -2.02 -17.04 22.16
C PHE A 21 -2.25 -15.55 22.44
N GLU A 22 -1.19 -14.74 22.39
CA GLU A 22 -1.28 -13.30 22.63
C GLU A 22 -0.34 -12.54 21.69
N TRP A 23 -0.83 -11.45 21.09
CA TRP A 23 0.01 -10.58 20.26
C TRP A 23 0.86 -9.66 21.14
N LYS A 24 2.18 -9.64 20.91
CA LYS A 24 3.06 -8.56 21.39
C LYS A 24 2.98 -7.36 20.45
N SER A 25 3.08 -7.61 19.14
CA SER A 25 2.85 -6.61 18.10
C SER A 25 2.37 -7.28 16.82
N ARG A 26 1.06 -7.19 16.58
CA ARG A 26 0.44 -7.66 15.34
C ARG A 26 0.87 -6.81 14.15
N VAL A 27 0.95 -5.49 14.32
CA VAL A 27 1.31 -4.54 13.26
C VAL A 27 2.71 -4.85 12.71
N SER A 28 3.70 -4.97 13.60
CA SER A 28 5.08 -5.26 13.17
C SER A 28 5.21 -6.64 12.51
N CYS A 29 4.43 -7.64 12.97
CA CYS A 29 4.37 -8.94 12.30
C CYS A 29 3.83 -8.80 10.86
N VAL A 30 2.72 -8.08 10.70
CA VAL A 30 2.09 -7.86 9.39
C VAL A 30 3.04 -7.14 8.44
N GLU A 31 3.71 -6.08 8.91
CA GLU A 31 4.69 -5.32 8.11
C GLU A 31 5.87 -6.18 7.68
N LYS A 32 6.43 -6.97 8.60
CA LYS A 32 7.55 -7.86 8.28
C LYS A 32 7.14 -8.92 7.26
N MET A 33 6.01 -9.59 7.48
CA MET A 33 5.49 -10.61 6.58
C MET A 33 5.21 -10.03 5.19
N ALA A 34 4.56 -8.86 5.12
CA ALA A 34 4.22 -8.21 3.86
C ALA A 34 5.47 -7.79 3.07
N SER A 35 6.50 -7.28 3.75
CA SER A 35 7.78 -6.93 3.12
C SER A 35 8.45 -8.15 2.50
N VAL A 36 8.48 -9.27 3.24
CA VAL A 36 9.05 -10.55 2.74
C VAL A 36 8.26 -11.09 1.55
N CYS A 37 6.93 -11.02 1.55
CA CYS A 37 6.10 -11.41 0.41
C CYS A 37 6.51 -10.64 -0.87
N ILE A 38 6.79 -9.33 -0.75
CA ILE A 38 7.15 -8.49 -1.89
C ILE A 38 8.59 -8.72 -2.34
N GLU A 39 9.54 -8.75 -1.41
CA GLU A 39 10.97 -8.93 -1.69
C GLU A 39 11.25 -10.27 -2.36
N ARG A 40 10.61 -11.33 -1.87
CA ARG A 40 10.82 -12.70 -2.37
C ARG A 40 9.81 -13.13 -3.42
N LYS A 41 8.79 -12.30 -3.72
CA LYS A 41 7.68 -12.61 -4.64
C LYS A 41 6.94 -13.93 -4.30
N VAL A 42 6.72 -14.17 -3.00
CA VAL A 42 6.09 -15.39 -2.47
C VAL A 42 4.72 -15.10 -1.83
N LYS A 43 3.91 -16.14 -1.66
CA LYS A 43 2.57 -16.03 -1.03
C LYS A 43 2.65 -16.12 0.50
N PHE A 44 1.57 -15.71 1.17
CA PHE A 44 1.44 -15.76 2.63
C PHE A 44 1.80 -17.13 3.22
N ASP A 45 1.33 -18.22 2.63
CA ASP A 45 1.52 -19.57 3.17
C ASP A 45 3.00 -20.00 3.14
N GLU A 46 3.79 -19.48 2.19
CA GLU A 46 5.24 -19.69 2.12
C GLU A 46 5.98 -18.85 3.17
N VAL A 47 5.53 -17.61 3.40
CA VAL A 47 6.11 -16.71 4.41
C VAL A 47 5.79 -17.18 5.82
N LEU A 48 4.64 -17.81 6.03
CA LEU A 48 4.20 -18.30 7.33
C LEU A 48 5.23 -19.26 7.96
N GLY A 49 5.87 -20.13 7.16
CA GLY A 49 6.91 -21.05 7.64
C GLY A 49 8.29 -20.40 7.83
N ALA A 50 8.52 -19.21 7.29
CA ALA A 50 9.82 -18.54 7.29
C ALA A 50 9.96 -17.46 8.39
N ILE A 51 8.88 -17.14 9.10
CA ILE A 51 8.83 -16.04 10.08
C ILE A 51 8.96 -16.58 11.49
N ASN A 52 9.85 -15.96 12.27
CA ASN A 52 9.93 -16.23 13.69
C ASN A 52 8.84 -15.47 14.46
N PHE A 53 7.76 -16.18 14.79
CA PHE A 53 6.61 -15.60 15.51
C PHE A 53 6.90 -15.23 16.97
N THR A 54 7.92 -15.80 17.63
CA THR A 54 8.17 -15.54 19.06
C THR A 54 8.52 -14.08 19.35
N SER A 55 9.00 -13.35 18.34
CA SER A 55 9.26 -11.91 18.39
C SER A 55 7.99 -11.06 18.38
N TYR A 56 6.87 -11.62 17.91
CA TYR A 56 5.63 -10.87 17.65
C TYR A 56 4.45 -11.34 18.49
N CYS A 57 4.49 -12.54 19.03
CA CYS A 57 3.45 -13.10 19.87
C CYS A 57 4.01 -14.04 20.95
N SER A 58 3.19 -14.30 21.95
CA SER A 58 3.38 -15.34 22.96
C SER A 58 2.56 -16.57 22.55
N ASN A 59 3.13 -17.75 22.73
CA ASN A 59 2.50 -19.05 22.40
C ASN A 59 2.03 -19.18 20.94
N PRO A 60 2.90 -19.02 19.92
CA PRO A 60 2.53 -19.06 18.51
C PRO A 60 1.83 -20.35 18.08
N LEU A 61 2.17 -21.49 18.70
CA LEU A 61 1.56 -22.79 18.43
C LEU A 61 0.08 -22.85 18.84
N LYS A 62 -0.37 -21.96 19.73
CA LYS A 62 -1.77 -21.86 20.16
C LYS A 62 -2.60 -20.91 19.30
N MET A 63 -2.02 -20.36 18.22
CA MET A 63 -2.75 -19.50 17.30
C MET A 63 -3.90 -20.28 16.63
N THR A 64 -5.11 -19.78 16.81
CA THR A 64 -6.31 -20.41 16.23
C THR A 64 -6.38 -20.21 14.72
N LYS A 65 -7.12 -21.08 14.02
CA LYS A 65 -7.39 -20.92 12.57
C LYS A 65 -8.03 -19.55 12.24
N LYS A 66 -8.87 -19.01 13.13
CA LYS A 66 -9.49 -17.70 12.98
C LYS A 66 -8.45 -16.57 13.04
N GLN A 67 -7.55 -16.60 14.02
CA GLN A 67 -6.45 -15.62 14.14
C GLN A 67 -5.50 -15.70 12.94
N LEU A 68 -5.16 -16.90 12.48
CA LEU A 68 -4.34 -17.10 11.29
C LEU A 68 -5.03 -16.55 10.02
N SER A 69 -6.33 -16.80 9.84
CA SER A 69 -7.08 -16.24 8.71
C SER A 69 -7.14 -14.71 8.74
N MET A 70 -7.26 -14.11 9.93
CA MET A 70 -7.22 -12.66 10.08
C MET A 70 -5.83 -12.09 9.74
N LEU A 71 -4.77 -12.75 10.20
CA LEU A 71 -3.39 -12.38 9.86
C LEU A 71 -3.15 -12.45 8.35
N LYS A 72 -3.59 -13.52 7.68
CA LYS A 72 -3.49 -13.67 6.21
C LYS A 72 -4.15 -12.51 5.48
N ARG A 73 -5.35 -12.11 5.91
CA ARG A 73 -6.09 -10.99 5.32
C ARG A 73 -5.32 -9.68 5.48
N ASP A 74 -4.79 -9.41 6.67
CA ASP A 74 -4.07 -8.16 6.96
C ASP A 74 -2.75 -8.09 6.19
N VAL A 75 -2.00 -9.19 6.14
CA VAL A 75 -0.76 -9.29 5.34
C VAL A 75 -1.07 -9.06 3.87
N ASN A 76 -2.09 -9.72 3.31
CA ASN A 76 -2.46 -9.52 1.91
C ASN A 76 -2.91 -8.08 1.62
N LYS A 77 -3.60 -7.43 2.56
CA LYS A 77 -3.93 -6.01 2.44
C LYS A 77 -2.65 -5.15 2.43
N ARG A 78 -1.76 -5.36 3.40
CA ARG A 78 -0.51 -4.59 3.48
C ARG A 78 0.42 -4.83 2.29
N VAL A 79 0.45 -6.04 1.73
CA VAL A 79 1.17 -6.34 0.48
C VAL A 79 0.65 -5.49 -0.67
N LYS A 80 -0.67 -5.38 -0.83
CA LYS A 80 -1.27 -4.52 -1.87
C LYS A 80 -0.92 -3.05 -1.63
N ASP A 81 -0.97 -2.59 -0.38
CA ASP A 81 -0.62 -1.22 -0.02
C ASP A 81 0.85 -0.91 -0.35
N LEU A 82 1.78 -1.79 0.07
CA LEU A 82 3.21 -1.65 -0.23
C LEU A 82 3.51 -1.75 -1.74
N GLN A 83 2.82 -2.62 -2.47
CA GLN A 83 2.92 -2.66 -3.94
C GLN A 83 2.43 -1.36 -4.56
N HIS A 84 1.33 -0.80 -4.05
CA HIS A 84 0.82 0.47 -4.52
C HIS A 84 1.80 1.62 -4.21
N GLU A 85 2.35 1.67 -2.99
CA GLU A 85 3.41 2.62 -2.61
C GLU A 85 4.62 2.54 -3.55
N LYS A 86 5.06 1.31 -3.92
CA LYS A 86 6.12 1.13 -4.92
C LYS A 86 5.73 1.61 -6.32
N MET A 87 4.45 1.57 -6.68
CA MET A 87 3.92 2.03 -7.96
C MET A 87 3.57 3.53 -7.98
N VAL A 88 3.69 4.23 -6.86
CA VAL A 88 3.55 5.69 -6.81
C VAL A 88 4.90 6.29 -7.22
N PRO A 89 4.95 7.07 -8.31
CA PRO A 89 6.17 7.77 -8.69
C PRO A 89 6.36 9.02 -7.84
N GLU A 90 7.61 9.35 -7.58
CA GLU A 90 8.04 10.51 -6.82
C GLU A 90 8.66 11.57 -7.74
N VAL A 91 8.87 12.78 -7.22
CA VAL A 91 9.53 13.85 -7.98
C VAL A 91 10.95 13.45 -8.33
N GLY A 92 11.27 13.46 -9.63
CA GLY A 92 12.53 13.01 -10.19
C GLY A 92 12.47 11.61 -10.82
N ASP A 93 11.43 10.82 -10.58
CA ASP A 93 11.27 9.51 -11.21
C ASP A 93 11.03 9.65 -12.72
N GLN A 94 11.59 8.70 -13.48
CA GLN A 94 11.34 8.58 -14.91
C GLN A 94 10.16 7.63 -15.13
N VAL A 95 9.17 8.10 -15.88
CA VAL A 95 7.88 7.43 -16.07
C VAL A 95 7.48 7.40 -17.54
N ARG A 96 6.59 6.48 -17.92
CA ARG A 96 5.89 6.52 -19.20
C ARG A 96 4.49 7.10 -19.04
N VAL A 97 4.17 8.08 -19.88
CA VAL A 97 2.86 8.72 -19.96
C VAL A 97 2.34 8.71 -21.39
N PRO A 98 1.02 8.72 -21.62
CA PRO A 98 0.46 8.94 -22.94
C PRO A 98 0.89 10.31 -23.46
N LYS A 99 1.38 10.36 -24.70
CA LYS A 99 1.73 11.64 -25.33
C LYS A 99 0.46 12.42 -25.65
N LEU A 100 0.34 13.64 -25.13
CA LEU A 100 -0.73 14.57 -25.47
C LEU A 100 -0.23 15.59 -26.50
N VAL A 101 -0.96 15.73 -27.60
CA VAL A 101 -0.71 16.71 -28.68
C VAL A 101 -1.88 17.67 -28.80
N LYS A 102 -1.64 18.89 -29.27
CA LYS A 102 -2.70 19.88 -29.48
C LYS A 102 -3.68 19.37 -30.53
N ASN A 103 -4.97 19.43 -30.21
CA ASN A 103 -6.02 19.08 -31.15
C ASN A 103 -6.15 20.20 -32.19
N GLN A 104 -5.89 19.87 -33.45
CA GLN A 104 -5.93 20.83 -34.56
C GLN A 104 -7.34 21.33 -34.88
N LEU A 105 -8.40 20.59 -34.50
CA LEU A 105 -9.77 20.85 -34.93
C LEU A 105 -10.66 21.47 -33.83
N LEU A 106 -10.51 21.01 -32.58
CA LEU A 106 -11.44 21.35 -31.49
C LEU A 106 -10.81 22.17 -30.36
N GLY A 107 -9.54 22.57 -30.49
CA GLY A 107 -8.76 23.13 -29.39
C GLY A 107 -8.50 22.10 -28.27
N GLY A 108 -7.65 22.47 -27.31
CA GLY A 108 -7.22 21.56 -26.24
C GLY A 108 -6.19 20.51 -26.67
N TYR A 109 -6.07 19.43 -25.89
CA TYR A 109 -5.09 18.36 -26.11
C TYR A 109 -5.80 17.01 -26.28
N VAL A 110 -5.29 16.19 -27.19
CA VAL A 110 -5.72 14.81 -27.43
C VAL A 110 -4.54 13.87 -27.35
N GLN A 111 -4.81 12.61 -27.03
CA GLN A 111 -3.78 11.59 -27.00
C GLN A 111 -3.29 11.28 -28.43
N ASP A 112 -1.97 11.28 -28.62
CA ASP A 112 -1.29 10.92 -29.87
C ASP A 112 -1.31 9.39 -30.05
N GLY A 113 -2.46 8.88 -30.46
CA GLY A 113 -2.70 7.44 -30.64
C GLY A 113 -2.50 6.65 -29.34
N ARG A 114 -1.76 5.54 -29.43
CA ARG A 114 -1.39 4.69 -28.28
C ARG A 114 0.05 4.93 -27.80
N ASN A 115 0.68 6.02 -28.25
CA ASN A 115 2.10 6.25 -27.99
C ASN A 115 2.33 6.64 -26.52
N LEU A 116 3.20 5.88 -25.87
CA LEU A 116 3.73 6.21 -24.56
C LEU A 116 5.10 6.86 -24.73
N VAL A 117 5.32 7.95 -24.01
CA VAL A 117 6.57 8.71 -24.03
C VAL A 117 7.14 8.80 -22.64
N GLU A 118 8.45 8.85 -22.59
CA GLU A 118 9.17 9.02 -21.34
C GLU A 118 9.05 10.45 -20.85
N ALA A 119 8.85 10.60 -19.55
CA ALA A 119 8.75 11.87 -18.87
C ALA A 119 9.38 11.77 -17.49
N ILE A 120 9.79 12.91 -16.95
CA ILE A 120 10.31 13.04 -15.59
C ILE A 120 9.24 13.70 -14.74
N VAL A 121 8.93 13.14 -13.58
CA VAL A 121 8.00 13.77 -12.64
C VAL A 121 8.67 15.02 -12.06
N ILE A 122 8.05 16.18 -12.27
CA ILE A 122 8.57 17.48 -11.80
C ILE A 122 7.79 18.03 -10.60
N SER A 123 6.55 17.58 -10.40
CA SER A 123 5.76 17.92 -9.21
C SER A 123 4.71 16.85 -8.95
N GLN A 124 4.40 16.65 -7.67
CA GLN A 124 3.38 15.75 -7.19
C GLN A 124 2.58 16.47 -6.09
N ARG A 125 1.25 16.40 -6.16
CA ARG A 125 0.36 16.96 -5.16
C ARG A 125 -0.68 15.92 -4.75
N LYS A 126 -0.83 15.71 -3.44
CA LYS A 126 -1.93 14.92 -2.90
C LYS A 126 -3.22 15.73 -2.93
N MET A 127 -4.25 15.17 -3.55
CA MET A 127 -5.61 15.68 -3.67
C MET A 127 -6.56 14.73 -2.92
N THR A 128 -7.79 15.17 -2.64
CA THR A 128 -8.79 14.33 -1.97
C THR A 128 -9.09 13.04 -2.73
N SER A 129 -9.02 13.07 -4.06
CA SER A 129 -9.32 11.94 -4.95
C SER A 129 -8.09 11.15 -5.41
N GLY A 130 -6.89 11.47 -4.93
CA GLY A 130 -5.65 10.77 -5.32
C GLY A 130 -4.46 11.71 -5.49
N TYR A 131 -3.54 11.37 -6.39
CA TYR A 131 -2.38 12.20 -6.70
C TYR A 131 -2.54 12.88 -8.05
N HIS A 132 -2.20 14.17 -8.08
CA HIS A 132 -2.03 14.94 -9.30
C HIS A 132 -0.53 15.11 -9.57
N TYR A 133 -0.13 14.89 -10.81
CA TYR A 133 1.26 14.89 -11.25
C TYR A 133 1.45 15.91 -12.35
N LYS A 134 2.61 16.54 -12.31
CA LYS A 134 3.17 17.32 -13.40
C LYS A 134 4.43 16.62 -13.86
N VAL A 135 4.51 16.31 -15.15
CA VAL A 135 5.65 15.62 -15.75
C VAL A 135 6.21 16.45 -16.90
N LYS A 136 7.51 16.37 -17.12
CA LYS A 136 8.19 16.96 -18.27
C LYS A 136 8.61 15.85 -19.22
N ARG A 137 8.07 15.84 -20.43
CA ARG A 137 8.39 14.82 -21.44
C ARG A 137 9.84 14.96 -21.89
N VAL A 138 10.53 13.83 -22.03
CA VAL A 138 11.95 13.80 -22.44
C VAL A 138 12.10 14.14 -23.92
N ALA A 139 11.15 13.69 -24.75
CA ALA A 139 11.25 13.81 -26.21
C ALA A 139 11.16 15.26 -26.73
N ASP A 140 10.26 16.08 -26.17
CA ASP A 140 9.96 17.44 -26.65
C ASP A 140 10.07 18.51 -25.56
N GLY A 141 10.35 18.12 -24.31
CA GLY A 141 10.46 19.03 -23.18
C GLY A 141 9.11 19.62 -22.71
N GLU A 142 8.00 19.24 -23.32
CA GLU A 142 6.68 19.76 -22.96
C GLU A 142 6.24 19.27 -21.58
N ILE A 143 5.47 20.13 -20.92
CA ILE A 143 4.91 19.87 -19.60
C ILE A 143 3.51 19.30 -19.75
N GLN A 144 3.24 18.20 -19.05
CA GLN A 144 1.95 17.54 -19.02
C GLN A 144 1.48 17.35 -17.59
N GLU A 145 0.21 17.65 -17.35
CA GLU A 145 -0.43 17.57 -16.03
C GLU A 145 -1.58 16.56 -16.06
N GLY A 146 -1.76 15.81 -14.98
CA GLY A 146 -2.80 14.79 -14.90
C GLY A 146 -2.81 13.99 -13.61
N ASN A 147 -3.82 13.16 -13.42
CA ASN A 147 -3.95 12.30 -12.23
C ASN A 147 -3.08 11.04 -12.35
N GLY A 148 -3.00 10.24 -11.28
CA GLY A 148 -2.21 8.99 -11.26
C GLY A 148 -2.45 8.02 -12.42
N HIS A 149 -3.66 7.97 -13.00
CA HIS A 149 -3.95 7.16 -14.19
C HIS A 149 -3.15 7.56 -15.45
N MET A 150 -2.57 8.76 -15.47
CA MET A 150 -1.67 9.23 -16.51
C MET A 150 -0.36 8.43 -16.52
N ILE A 151 0.12 8.00 -15.36
CA ILE A 151 1.36 7.23 -15.24
C ILE A 151 1.06 5.78 -15.60
N LYS A 152 1.69 5.28 -16.67
CA LYS A 152 1.49 3.90 -17.13
C LYS A 152 2.55 2.95 -16.61
N GLU A 153 3.76 3.46 -16.42
CA GLU A 153 4.91 2.67 -15.99
C GLU A 153 5.93 3.60 -15.32
N ILE A 154 6.60 3.12 -14.27
CA ILE A 154 7.79 3.75 -13.70
C ILE A 154 9.00 3.02 -14.28
N LEU A 155 9.84 3.74 -15.01
CA LEU A 155 11.03 3.18 -15.65
C LEU A 155 12.19 3.12 -14.66
N THR A 156 12.43 4.22 -13.97
CA THR A 156 13.54 4.37 -13.03
C THR A 156 13.04 5.13 -11.82
N LYS A 157 13.18 4.51 -10.64
CA LYS A 157 13.05 5.24 -9.37
C LYS A 157 14.36 5.94 -9.08
N ARG A 158 14.29 7.20 -8.65
CA ARG A 158 15.45 7.89 -8.11
C ARG A 158 15.89 7.18 -6.83
N GLU A 159 17.16 6.76 -6.77
CA GLU A 159 17.80 6.26 -5.55
C GLU A 159 18.05 7.38 -4.52
#